data_AF-A0A0N4TH04-F1
#
_entry.id   AF-A0A0N4TH04-F1
#
_cell.length_a   1.000
_cell.length_b   1.000
_cell.length_c   1.000
_cell.angle_alpha   90.00
_cell.angle_beta   90.00
_cell.angle_gamma   90.00
#
_symmetry.space_group_name_H-M   'P 1'
#
loop_
_entity.id
_entity.type
_entity.pdbx_description
1 polymer ?
#
loop_
_entity_poly.entity_id
_entity_poly.type
_entity_poly.pdbx_seq_one_letter_code
_entity_poly.pdbx_strand_id
1 'polypeptide(L)'
;MEGYYNGTIFHRVIRDFIVQGGDPTGTGEGGESIYNTSFKNEFHQRLKFNRRGLVGMASGNDGMNGSQFFFTLNATPDLDKKHTLFGKIVGNTLFNMLRLGECEIGDDDKPLTKQKILQVEILNNPFNDIIPREKKKDKKRKEKVREKKDAKK
;
A
#
# COMPACT_ATOMS: atom_id res chain seq x y z
N MET A 1 -0.36 0.08 11.48
CA MET A 1 0.26 0.38 12.79
C MET A 1 1.19 1.58 12.77
N GLU A 2 2.06 1.74 11.76
CA GLU A 2 3.05 2.84 11.74
C GLU A 2 2.53 4.15 11.12
N GLY A 3 1.31 4.16 10.56
CA GLY A 3 0.81 5.27 9.74
C GLY A 3 1.65 5.49 8.47
N TYR A 4 2.34 4.45 7.99
CA TYR A 4 3.22 4.49 6.80
C TYR A 4 2.48 4.92 5.53
N TYR A 5 1.23 4.47 5.37
CA TYR A 5 0.38 4.82 4.24
C TYR A 5 -0.40 6.12 4.44
N ASN A 6 -0.27 6.81 5.58
CA ASN A 6 -1.01 8.06 5.78
C ASN A 6 -0.43 9.16 4.89
N GLY A 7 -1.29 9.78 4.09
CA GLY A 7 -0.95 10.80 3.11
C GLY A 7 -0.48 10.27 1.75
N THR A 8 -0.32 8.95 1.59
CA THR A 8 0.11 8.38 0.31
C THR A 8 -1.01 8.45 -0.72
N ILE A 9 -0.63 8.62 -1.99
CA ILE A 9 -1.56 8.77 -3.11
C ILE A 9 -1.76 7.45 -3.86
N PHE A 10 -2.86 7.36 -4.58
CA PHE A 10 -2.99 6.43 -5.70
C PHE A 10 -2.36 7.11 -6.92
N HIS A 11 -1.13 6.70 -7.26
CA HIS A 11 -0.31 7.38 -8.26
C HIS A 11 -0.55 6.86 -9.68
N ARG A 12 -1.27 5.75 -9.84
CA ARG A 12 -1.54 5.14 -11.15
C ARG A 12 -2.94 4.55 -11.21
N VAL A 13 -3.69 4.86 -12.27
CA VAL A 13 -5.02 4.33 -12.54
C VAL A 13 -5.11 3.91 -14.00
N ILE A 14 -5.44 2.63 -14.23
CA ILE A 14 -5.78 2.10 -15.55
C ILE A 14 -7.24 1.68 -15.50
N ARG A 15 -8.10 2.37 -16.27
CA ARG A 15 -9.53 2.10 -16.32
C ARG A 15 -9.79 0.64 -16.66
N ASP A 16 -10.79 0.07 -15.98
CA ASP A 16 -11.18 -1.34 -16.12
C ASP A 16 -10.06 -2.37 -15.89
N PHE A 17 -8.97 -1.97 -15.22
CA PHE A 17 -7.87 -2.86 -14.89
C PHE A 17 -7.49 -2.76 -13.42
N ILE A 18 -6.71 -1.73 -13.05
CA ILE A 18 -6.21 -1.55 -11.67
C ILE A 18 -6.15 -0.09 -11.25
N VAL A 19 -6.17 0.13 -9.95
CA VAL A 19 -5.70 1.37 -9.30
C VAL A 19 -4.59 1.02 -8.32
N GLN A 20 -3.45 1.69 -8.43
CA GLN A 20 -2.22 1.38 -7.71
C GLN A 20 -1.80 2.52 -6.78
N GLY A 21 -1.33 2.16 -5.59
CA GLY A 21 -0.89 3.06 -4.55
C GLY A 21 0.13 2.41 -3.62
N GLY A 22 0.28 2.94 -2.41
CA GLY A 22 1.21 2.39 -1.41
C GLY A 22 2.66 2.85 -1.56
N ASP A 23 2.91 3.84 -2.41
CA ASP A 23 4.20 4.53 -2.52
C ASP A 23 4.21 5.83 -1.67
N PRO A 24 5.06 5.94 -0.63
CA PRO A 24 5.20 7.17 0.15
C PRO A 24 5.77 8.37 -0.59
N THR A 25 6.55 8.16 -1.66
CA THR A 25 7.09 9.26 -2.47
C THR A 25 6.06 9.74 -3.51
N GLY A 26 5.15 8.83 -3.90
CA GLY A 26 4.14 9.07 -4.92
C GLY A 26 4.68 9.12 -6.35
N THR A 27 5.92 8.64 -6.57
CA THR A 27 6.55 8.61 -7.90
C THR A 27 6.15 7.38 -8.70
N GLY A 28 5.77 6.30 -8.02
CA GLY A 28 5.53 4.96 -8.57
C GLY A 28 6.73 4.03 -8.46
N GLU A 29 7.87 4.53 -7.99
CA GLU A 29 9.12 3.76 -7.87
C GLU A 29 9.57 3.58 -6.41
N GLY A 30 8.94 4.31 -5.48
CA GLY A 30 9.29 4.26 -4.07
C GLY A 30 8.56 3.15 -3.30
N GLY A 31 8.82 3.13 -2.00
CA GLY A 31 8.18 2.19 -1.07
C GLY A 31 9.08 1.02 -0.68
N GLU A 32 9.04 0.67 0.60
CA GLU A 32 9.91 -0.35 1.20
C GLU A 32 9.09 -1.24 2.12
N SER A 33 9.47 -2.52 2.20
CA SER A 33 8.84 -3.44 3.15
C SER A 33 9.31 -3.17 4.59
N ILE A 34 8.65 -3.82 5.55
CA ILE A 34 9.08 -3.79 6.96
C ILE A 34 10.42 -4.51 7.19
N TYR A 35 10.84 -5.38 6.26
CA TYR A 35 12.08 -6.14 6.35
C TYR A 35 13.32 -5.35 5.88
N ASN A 36 13.13 -4.09 5.44
CA ASN A 36 14.15 -3.25 4.79
C ASN A 36 14.76 -3.86 3.52
N THR A 37 14.16 -4.94 3.02
CA THR A 37 14.50 -5.63 1.77
C THR A 37 13.20 -5.99 1.05
N SER A 38 13.28 -6.31 -0.24
CA SER A 38 12.14 -6.88 -0.94
C SER A 38 11.80 -8.28 -0.40
N PHE A 39 10.54 -8.67 -0.52
CA PHE A 39 10.10 -10.03 -0.18
C PHE A 39 9.48 -10.75 -1.38
N LYS A 40 9.51 -12.08 -1.33
CA LYS A 40 9.08 -12.95 -2.42
C LYS A 40 7.57 -12.90 -2.66
N ASN A 41 7.16 -13.24 -3.88
CA ASN A 41 5.76 -13.52 -4.17
C ASN A 41 5.24 -14.79 -3.49
N GLU A 42 3.96 -14.77 -3.14
CA GLU A 42 3.25 -15.89 -2.50
C GLU A 42 1.98 -16.21 -3.30
N PHE A 43 1.97 -17.39 -3.91
CA PHE A 43 0.85 -17.83 -4.76
C PHE A 43 0.08 -18.96 -4.11
N HIS A 44 -1.24 -18.92 -4.27
CA HIS A 44 -2.14 -19.97 -3.82
C HIS A 44 -3.10 -20.35 -4.95
N GLN A 45 -3.28 -21.66 -5.22
CA GLN A 45 -4.06 -22.14 -6.38
C GLN A 45 -5.51 -21.63 -6.40
N ARG A 46 -6.14 -21.51 -5.23
CA ARG A 46 -7.49 -20.96 -5.03
C ARG A 46 -7.60 -19.43 -5.13
N LEU A 47 -6.49 -18.70 -5.11
CA LEU A 47 -6.51 -17.23 -5.17
C LEU A 47 -6.24 -16.79 -6.61
N LYS A 48 -7.22 -16.12 -7.21
CA LYS A 48 -7.26 -15.77 -8.62
C LYS A 48 -7.80 -14.37 -8.81
N PHE A 49 -7.20 -13.62 -9.72
CA PHE A 49 -7.64 -12.29 -10.10
C PHE A 49 -8.84 -12.34 -11.08
N ASN A 50 -9.92 -12.98 -10.65
CA ASN A 50 -11.08 -13.29 -11.51
C ASN A 50 -12.25 -12.29 -11.39
N ARG A 51 -12.09 -11.21 -10.61
CA ARG A 51 -13.11 -10.18 -10.42
C ARG A 51 -12.50 -8.89 -9.88
N ARG A 52 -13.30 -7.82 -9.92
CA ARG A 52 -13.00 -6.55 -9.24
C ARG A 52 -13.01 -6.66 -7.71
N GLY A 53 -12.32 -5.74 -7.04
CA GLY A 53 -12.27 -5.64 -5.58
C GLY A 53 -11.30 -6.61 -4.92
N LEU A 54 -10.29 -7.08 -5.64
CA LEU A 54 -9.19 -7.86 -5.08
C LEU A 54 -8.00 -6.94 -4.79
N VAL A 55 -7.19 -7.31 -3.80
CA VAL A 55 -5.99 -6.55 -3.40
C VAL A 55 -4.76 -7.39 -3.70
N GLY A 56 -3.89 -6.85 -4.55
CA GLY A 56 -2.65 -7.50 -4.99
C GLY A 56 -1.42 -6.65 -4.67
N MET A 57 -0.28 -7.29 -4.46
CA MET A 57 1.00 -6.59 -4.33
C MET A 57 1.51 -6.13 -5.69
N ALA A 58 1.90 -4.86 -5.81
CA ALA A 58 2.64 -4.40 -6.97
C ALA A 58 4.10 -4.83 -6.79
N SER A 59 4.54 -5.75 -7.64
CA SER A 59 5.91 -6.27 -7.65
C SER A 59 6.57 -5.90 -8.96
N GLY A 60 7.88 -5.63 -8.92
CA GLY A 60 8.69 -5.61 -10.14
C GLY A 60 8.70 -6.99 -10.82
N ASN A 61 9.24 -7.05 -12.04
CA ASN A 61 9.28 -8.27 -12.85
C ASN A 61 9.99 -9.45 -12.17
N ASP A 62 10.87 -9.18 -11.20
CA ASP A 62 11.61 -10.20 -10.43
C ASP A 62 10.82 -10.79 -9.26
N GLY A 63 9.53 -10.42 -9.10
CA GLY A 63 8.70 -10.88 -7.99
C GLY A 63 9.11 -10.32 -6.64
N MET A 64 9.74 -9.14 -6.66
CA MET A 64 10.22 -8.42 -5.49
C MET A 64 9.15 -7.43 -5.01
N ASN A 65 8.61 -7.69 -3.83
CA ASN A 65 7.55 -6.88 -3.23
C ASN A 65 8.13 -5.86 -2.24
N GLY A 66 7.64 -4.62 -2.33
CA GLY A 66 7.91 -3.54 -1.39
C GLY A 66 6.68 -3.19 -0.56
N SER A 67 6.25 -1.94 -0.60
CA SER A 67 5.00 -1.47 0.03
C SER A 67 3.86 -1.17 -0.94
N GLN A 68 4.14 -1.16 -2.24
CA GLN A 68 3.13 -0.82 -3.23
C GLN A 68 2.12 -1.95 -3.42
N PHE A 69 0.86 -1.57 -3.61
CA PHE A 69 -0.24 -2.49 -3.82
C PHE A 69 -1.24 -1.89 -4.81
N PHE A 70 -2.13 -2.74 -5.33
CA PHE A 70 -3.19 -2.32 -6.24
C PHE A 70 -4.53 -2.96 -5.88
N PHE A 71 -5.60 -2.29 -6.29
CA PHE A 71 -6.95 -2.85 -6.34
C PHE A 71 -7.31 -3.22 -7.77
N THR A 72 -8.01 -4.33 -7.96
CA THR A 72 -8.57 -4.69 -9.26
C THR A 72 -9.89 -3.95 -9.52
N LEU A 73 -10.01 -3.28 -10.65
CA LEU A 73 -11.24 -2.64 -11.12
C LEU A 73 -12.10 -3.58 -11.98
N ASN A 74 -11.48 -4.63 -12.54
CA ASN A 74 -12.14 -5.70 -13.28
C ASN A 74 -11.47 -7.06 -13.00
N ALA A 75 -11.89 -8.13 -13.69
CA ALA A 75 -11.12 -9.36 -13.73
C ALA A 75 -9.80 -9.12 -14.48
N THR A 76 -8.69 -9.59 -13.90
CA THR A 76 -7.34 -9.40 -14.45
C THR A 76 -6.53 -10.71 -14.39
N PRO A 77 -6.93 -11.76 -15.13
CA PRO A 77 -6.29 -13.08 -15.06
C PRO A 77 -4.79 -13.04 -15.41
N ASP A 78 -4.36 -12.06 -16.21
CA ASP A 78 -2.96 -11.86 -16.60
C ASP A 78 -2.02 -11.59 -15.42
N LEU A 79 -2.56 -11.20 -14.25
CA LEU A 79 -1.81 -10.96 -13.02
C LEU A 79 -1.64 -12.23 -12.17
N ASP A 80 -2.35 -13.32 -12.50
CA ASP A 80 -2.23 -14.59 -11.80
C ASP A 80 -0.79 -15.13 -11.89
N LYS A 81 -0.27 -15.63 -10.77
CA LYS A 81 1.11 -16.14 -10.65
C LYS A 81 2.21 -15.11 -10.98
N LYS A 82 1.85 -13.84 -11.13
CA LYS A 82 2.78 -12.70 -11.25
C LYS A 82 2.75 -11.81 -10.03
N HIS A 83 1.57 -11.64 -9.42
CA HIS A 83 1.36 -10.83 -8.24
C HIS A 83 0.78 -11.64 -7.09
N THR A 84 1.19 -11.29 -5.87
CA THR A 84 0.64 -11.87 -4.64
C THR A 84 -0.76 -11.30 -4.39
N LEU A 85 -1.79 -12.16 -4.38
CA LEU A 85 -3.14 -11.79 -3.98
C LEU A 85 -3.30 -12.03 -2.48
N PHE A 86 -3.43 -10.96 -1.68
CA PHE A 86 -3.44 -11.05 -0.22
C PHE A 86 -4.73 -10.55 0.43
N GLY A 87 -5.67 -9.99 -0.34
CA GLY A 87 -6.90 -9.45 0.23
C GLY A 87 -8.03 -9.26 -0.78
N LYS A 88 -9.18 -8.85 -0.24
CA LYS A 88 -10.34 -8.41 -1.00
C LYS A 88 -11.06 -7.28 -0.26
N ILE A 89 -11.70 -6.39 -1.00
CA ILE A 89 -12.61 -5.39 -0.46
C ILE A 89 -13.91 -6.10 -0.04
N VAL A 90 -14.47 -5.70 1.10
CA VAL A 90 -15.64 -6.36 1.70
C VAL A 90 -16.87 -5.43 1.75
N GLY A 91 -18.03 -6.04 1.53
CA GLY A 91 -19.33 -5.41 1.74
C GLY A 91 -19.57 -4.15 0.92
N ASN A 92 -20.23 -3.17 1.54
CA ASN A 92 -20.70 -1.95 0.89
C ASN A 92 -19.58 -0.94 0.59
N THR A 93 -18.33 -1.24 0.97
CA THR A 93 -17.16 -0.39 0.70
C THR A 93 -16.58 -0.58 -0.69
N LEU A 94 -17.02 -1.61 -1.43
CA LEU A 94 -16.57 -1.87 -2.79
C LEU A 94 -16.78 -0.66 -3.72
N PHE A 95 -17.92 0.02 -3.60
CA PHE A 95 -18.23 1.20 -4.41
C PHE A 95 -17.26 2.37 -4.15
N ASN A 96 -16.81 2.54 -2.91
CA ASN A 96 -15.82 3.57 -2.56
C ASN A 96 -14.47 3.29 -3.22
N MET A 97 -14.08 2.01 -3.34
CA MET A 97 -12.87 1.62 -4.05
C MET A 97 -13.02 1.86 -5.56
N LEU A 98 -14.17 1.51 -6.16
CA LEU A 98 -14.40 1.71 -7.60
C LEU A 98 -14.35 3.19 -8.00
N ARG A 99 -14.82 4.10 -7.14
CA ARG A 99 -14.68 5.55 -7.32
C ARG A 99 -13.24 6.03 -7.48
N LEU A 100 -12.24 5.28 -7.01
CA LEU A 100 -10.83 5.61 -7.24
C LEU A 100 -10.45 5.48 -8.72
N GLY A 101 -11.14 4.62 -9.48
CA GLY A 101 -10.96 4.48 -10.92
C GLY A 101 -11.72 5.51 -11.76
N GLU A 102 -12.67 6.24 -11.16
CA GLU A 102 -13.53 7.24 -11.81
C GLU A 102 -12.87 8.64 -11.80
N CYS A 103 -11.59 8.71 -12.17
CA CYS A 103 -10.85 9.97 -12.25
C CYS A 103 -10.44 10.32 -13.69
N GLU A 104 -10.17 11.60 -13.91
CA GLU A 104 -9.44 12.04 -15.09
C GLU A 104 -7.99 11.60 -14.98
N ILE A 105 -7.49 10.99 -16.06
CA ILE A 105 -6.16 10.40 -16.15
C ILE A 105 -5.35 11.28 -17.09
N GLY A 106 -4.23 11.79 -16.60
CA GLY A 106 -3.24 12.50 -17.40
C GLY A 106 -2.17 11.55 -17.93
N ASP A 107 -0.98 12.09 -18.16
CA ASP A 107 0.14 11.32 -18.69
C ASP A 107 0.60 10.21 -17.73
N ASP A 108 1.19 9.15 -18.29
CA ASP A 108 1.71 7.98 -17.57
C ASP A 108 0.70 7.30 -16.62
N ASP A 109 -0.58 7.23 -17.02
CA ASP A 109 -1.67 6.66 -16.21
C ASP A 109 -1.90 7.40 -14.87
N LYS A 110 -1.41 8.64 -14.71
CA LYS A 110 -1.48 9.39 -13.44
C LYS A 110 -2.83 10.12 -13.28
N PRO A 111 -3.53 9.97 -12.14
CA PRO A 111 -4.73 10.76 -11.86
C PRO A 111 -4.43 12.26 -11.79
N LEU A 112 -5.23 13.08 -12.49
CA LEU A 112 -5.13 14.55 -12.38
C LEU A 112 -5.49 15.03 -10.98
N THR A 113 -6.54 14.44 -10.40
CA THR A 113 -6.94 14.66 -9.02
C THR A 113 -6.36 13.55 -8.14
N LYS A 114 -5.53 13.92 -7.17
CA LYS A 114 -4.84 12.96 -6.29
C LYS A 114 -5.74 12.48 -5.15
N GLN A 115 -6.22 11.24 -5.22
CA GLN A 115 -6.85 10.57 -4.08
C GLN A 115 -5.77 10.08 -3.11
N LYS A 116 -6.04 10.18 -1.81
CA LYS A 116 -5.09 9.90 -0.74
C LYS A 116 -5.66 8.98 0.32
N ILE A 117 -4.81 8.15 0.89
CA ILE A 117 -5.11 7.42 2.12
C ILE A 117 -4.89 8.37 3.29
N LEU A 118 -5.95 8.76 3.99
CA LEU A 118 -5.82 9.69 5.12
C LEU A 118 -5.29 8.99 6.36
N GLN A 119 -5.84 7.81 6.64
CA GLN A 119 -5.55 7.03 7.82
C GLN A 119 -5.81 5.55 7.55
N VAL A 120 -5.04 4.68 8.21
CA VAL A 120 -5.26 3.24 8.21
C VAL A 120 -5.51 2.77 9.64
N GLU A 121 -6.62 2.09 9.84
CA GLU A 121 -6.98 1.41 11.09
C GLU A 121 -6.99 -0.10 10.88
N ILE A 122 -6.47 -0.84 11.87
CA ILE A 122 -6.47 -2.31 11.84
C ILE A 122 -7.55 -2.79 12.78
N LEU A 123 -8.66 -3.28 12.21
CA LEU A 123 -9.82 -3.74 12.97
C LEU A 123 -9.58 -5.09 13.66
N ASN A 124 -8.81 -5.96 13.00
CA ASN A 124 -8.44 -7.27 13.54
C ASN A 124 -6.99 -7.57 13.12
N ASN A 125 -6.12 -7.81 14.10
CA ASN A 125 -4.74 -8.21 13.87
C ASN A 125 -4.56 -9.69 14.24
N PRO A 126 -4.39 -10.60 13.27
CA PRO A 126 -4.23 -12.02 13.56
C PRO A 126 -2.83 -12.38 14.10
N PHE A 127 -1.89 -11.43 14.08
CA PHE A 127 -0.50 -11.64 14.53
C PHE A 127 -0.25 -10.91 15.85
N ASN A 128 0.18 -11.65 16.87
CA ASN A 128 0.46 -11.12 18.20
C ASN A 128 1.91 -10.63 18.39
N ASP A 129 2.78 -10.93 17.42
CA ASP A 129 4.22 -10.69 17.45
C ASP A 129 4.65 -9.47 16.60
N ILE A 130 3.72 -8.82 15.91
CA ILE A 130 4.02 -7.61 15.13
C ILE A 130 4.27 -6.43 16.07
N ILE A 131 5.51 -5.95 16.09
CA ILE A 131 5.93 -4.76 16.83
C ILE A 131 6.22 -3.62 15.82
N PRO A 132 5.48 -2.50 15.86
CA PRO A 132 5.72 -1.36 14.97
C PRO A 132 7.10 -0.72 15.19
N ARG A 133 7.76 -0.30 14.10
CA ARG A 133 9.04 0.41 14.18
C ARG A 133 8.86 1.80 14.79
N GLU A 134 9.85 2.26 15.55
CA GLU A 134 9.88 3.66 16.00
C GLU A 134 10.16 4.60 14.82
N LYS A 135 9.35 5.65 14.68
CA LYS A 135 9.62 6.69 13.67
C LYS A 135 10.91 7.43 14.02
N LYS A 136 11.80 7.61 13.04
CA LYS A 136 13.04 8.41 13.19
C LYS A 136 12.78 9.81 13.78
N LYS A 137 11.63 10.41 13.47
CA LYS A 137 11.23 11.74 13.98
C LYS A 137 10.90 11.71 15.48
N ASP A 138 10.27 10.65 15.95
CA ASP A 138 9.94 10.45 17.37
C ASP A 138 11.19 10.07 18.17
N LYS A 139 12.10 9.29 17.58
CA LYS A 139 13.43 9.02 18.16
C LYS A 139 14.25 10.30 18.34
N LYS A 140 14.38 11.13 17.30
CA LYS A 140 15.06 12.44 17.37
C LYS A 140 14.40 13.38 18.39
N ARG A 141 13.07 13.36 18.53
CA ARG A 141 12.36 14.16 19.52
C ARG A 141 12.64 13.66 20.94
N LYS A 142 12.63 12.34 21.18
CA LYS A 142 12.97 11.73 22.48
C LYS A 142 14.42 11.98 22.88
N GLU A 143 15.37 11.87 21.94
CA GLU A 143 16.79 12.18 22.17
C GLU A 143 16.98 13.65 22.56
N LYS A 144 16.40 14.60 21.81
CA LYS A 144 16.42 16.02 22.16
C LYS A 144 15.80 16.34 23.52
N VAL A 145 14.79 15.56 23.95
CA VAL A 145 14.15 15.73 25.27
C VAL A 145 15.04 15.16 26.39
N ARG A 146 15.76 14.06 26.14
CA ARG A 146 16.74 13.50 27.08
C ARG A 146 17.94 14.43 27.27
N GLU A 147 18.56 14.90 26.20
CA GLU A 147 19.67 15.86 26.25
C GLU A 147 19.31 17.13 27.05
N LYS A 148 18.09 17.65 26.88
CA LYS A 148 17.60 18.81 27.65
C LYS A 148 17.36 18.54 29.14
N LYS A 149 17.10 17.30 29.53
CA LYS A 149 16.94 16.91 30.94
C LYS A 149 18.30 16.70 31.60
N ASP A 150 19.25 16.11 30.88
CA ASP A 150 20.60 15.86 31.37
C ASP A 150 21.41 17.16 31.50
N ALA A 151 21.19 18.14 30.62
CA ALA A 151 21.82 19.47 30.70
C ALA A 151 21.23 20.40 31.79
N LYS A 152 20.16 19.98 32.47
CA LYS A 152 19.50 20.73 33.57
C LYS A 152 19.80 20.17 34.96
N LYS A 153 20.63 19.13 35.04
CA LYS A 153 21.05 18.47 36.27
C LYS A 153 22.53 18.77 36.52
#